data_AF-A0A920EV52-F1
#
_entry.id   AF-A0A920EV52-F1
#
_cell.length_a   1.000
_cell.length_b   1.000
_cell.length_c   1.000
_cell.angle_alpha   90.00
_cell.angle_beta   90.00
_cell.angle_gamma   90.00
#
_symmetry.space_group_name_H-M   'P 1'
#
loop_
_entity.id
_entity.type
_entity.pdbx_description
1 polymer ?
#
loop_
_entity_poly.entity_id
_entity_poly.type
_entity_poly.pdbx_seq_one_letter_code
_entity_poly.pdbx_strand_id
1 'polypeptide(L)' 'MRAVFETLGVQDVVSKSIGSSSPYNMVRATFNGLQNIQSPRNIAARRGLKVSSIFGKSKIEKKQENKKDV' A
#
# COMPACT_ATOMS: atom_id res chain seq x y z
N MET A 1 7.58 -13.95 6.52
CA MET A 1 6.69 -12.82 6.20
C MET A 1 5.23 -13.14 6.47
N ARG A 2 4.71 -14.29 6.01
CA ARG A 2 3.30 -14.65 6.17
C ARG A 2 2.76 -14.53 7.61
N ALA A 3 3.48 -15.07 8.59
CA ALA A 3 3.11 -14.92 10.01
C ALA A 3 3.00 -13.45 10.47
N VAL A 4 3.83 -12.55 9.93
CA VAL A 4 3.76 -11.11 10.23
C VAL A 4 2.49 -10.49 9.63
N PHE A 5 2.15 -10.83 8.38
CA PHE A 5 0.96 -10.30 7.74
C PHE A 5 -0.35 -10.86 8.34
N GLU A 6 -0.39 -12.15 8.68
CA GLU A 6 -1.56 -12.78 9.30
C GLU A 6 -1.86 -12.19 10.69
N THR A 7 -0.84 -11.95 11.50
CA THR A 7 -1.00 -11.33 12.82
C THR A 7 -1.43 -9.86 12.75
N LEU A 8 -1.06 -9.15 11.68
CA LEU A 8 -1.52 -7.78 11.41
C LEU A 8 -2.90 -7.74 10.74
N GLY A 9 -3.50 -8.90 10.41
CA GLY A 9 -4.81 -8.97 9.74
C GLY A 9 -4.78 -8.64 8.24
N VAL A 10 -3.60 -8.67 7.60
CA VAL A 10 -3.45 -8.43 6.15
C VAL A 10 -3.66 -9.76 5.41
N GLN A 11 -4.81 -9.90 4.76
CA GLN A 11 -5.19 -11.13 4.06
C GLN A 11 -4.71 -11.16 2.60
N ASP A 12 -4.92 -10.06 1.86
CA ASP A 12 -4.58 -9.98 0.44
C ASP A 12 -3.30 -9.20 0.21
N VAL A 13 -2.18 -9.92 0.12
CA VAL A 13 -0.88 -9.36 -0.23
C VAL A 13 -0.01 -10.37 -0.99
N VAL A 14 0.64 -9.91 -2.05
CA VAL A 14 1.68 -10.67 -2.76
C VAL A 14 3.03 -10.16 -2.28
N SER A 15 3.88 -11.07 -1.79
CA SER A 15 5.24 -10.73 -1.36
C SER A 15 6.22 -11.83 -1.75
N LYS A 16 7.48 -11.44 -1.94
CA LYS A 16 8.61 -12.35 -2.21
C LYS A 16 9.82 -11.87 -1.42
N SER A 17 10.55 -12.82 -0.82
CA SER A 17 11.87 -12.54 -0.22
C SER A 17 12.92 -12.52 -1.33
N ILE A 18 13.64 -11.42 -1.48
CA ILE A 18 14.74 -11.28 -2.43
C ILE A 18 16.04 -11.12 -1.63
N GLY A 19 17.07 -11.88 -1.98
CA GLY A 19 18.34 -11.90 -1.24
C GLY A 19 18.39 -13.01 -0.20
N SER A 20 18.55 -12.65 1.08
CA SER A 20 18.72 -13.62 2.18
C SER A 20 17.40 -14.22 2.67
N SER A 21 17.39 -15.54 2.88
CA SER A 21 16.25 -16.28 3.43
C SER A 21 16.29 -16.46 4.96
N SER A 22 17.24 -15.82 5.65
CA SER A 22 17.33 -15.89 7.12
C SER A 22 16.09 -15.29 7.79
N PRO A 23 15.40 -16.01 8.72
CA PRO A 23 14.16 -15.54 9.34
C PRO A 23 14.29 -14.18 10.05
N TYR A 24 15.40 -13.95 10.75
CA TYR A 24 15.65 -12.69 11.46
C TYR A 24 15.69 -11.49 10.51
N ASN A 25 16.44 -11.63 9.41
CA ASN A 25 16.57 -10.58 8.41
C ASN A 25 15.27 -10.38 7.64
N MET A 26 14.55 -11.47 7.36
CA MET A 26 13.25 -11.41 6.70
C MET A 26 12.24 -10.60 7.51
N VAL A 27 12.18 -10.79 8.83
CA VAL A 27 11.30 -10.03 9.71
C VAL A 27 11.72 -8.56 9.77
N ARG A 28 13.01 -8.25 9.96
CA ARG A 28 13.54 -6.87 9.93
C ARG A 28 13.22 -6.16 8.61
N ALA A 29 13.44 -6.83 7.48
CA ALA A 29 13.14 -6.30 6.15
C ALA A 29 11.62 -6.05 5.97
N THR A 30 10.77 -6.95 6.50
CA THR A 30 9.31 -6.76 6.46
C THR A 30 8.90 -5.49 7.21
N PHE A 31 9.41 -5.28 8.42
CA PHE A 31 9.10 -4.08 9.20
C PHE A 31 9.64 -2.80 8.56
N ASN A 32 10.84 -2.84 7.99
CA ASN A 32 11.37 -1.69 7.23
C ASN A 32 10.47 -1.35 6.03
N GLY A 33 10.01 -2.36 5.28
CA GLY A 33 9.06 -2.19 4.19
C GLY A 33 7.75 -1.53 4.64
N LEU A 34 7.19 -1.97 5.78
CA LEU A 34 5.97 -1.40 6.35
C LEU A 34 6.14 0.06 6.78
N GLN A 35 7.28 0.43 7.35
CA GLN A 35 7.58 1.81 7.76
C GLN A 35 7.68 2.78 6.58
N ASN A 36 8.08 2.29 5.41
CA ASN A 36 8.20 3.10 4.20
C ASN A 36 6.85 3.34 3.50
N ILE A 37 5.77 2.68 3.94
CA ILE A 37 4.44 2.87 3.36
C ILE A 37 3.96 4.30 3.65
N GLN A 38 3.56 5.01 2.60
CA GLN A 38 3.07 6.38 2.70
C GLN A 38 1.61 6.45 2.24
N SER A 39 0.77 7.14 3.00
CA SER A 39 -0.61 7.37 2.59
C SER A 39 -0.64 8.39 1.44
N PRO A 40 -1.51 8.21 0.43
CA PRO A 40 -1.65 9.16 -0.68
C PRO A 40 -1.97 10.58 -0.21
N ARG A 41 -2.70 10.71 0.90
CA ARG A 41 -3.01 12.00 1.53
C ARG A 41 -1.76 12.69 2.07
N ASN A 42 -0.85 11.95 2.70
CA ASN A 42 0.40 12.50 3.21
C ASN A 42 1.32 12.96 2.05
N ILE A 43 1.38 12.18 0.97
CA ILE A 43 2.13 12.58 -0.24
C ILE A 43 1.53 13.83 -0.88
N ALA A 44 0.19 13.92 -0.96
CA ALA A 44 -0.52 15.08 -1.50
C ALA A 44 -0.21 16.36 -0.70
N ALA A 45 -0.28 16.27 0.63
CA ALA A 45 0.05 17.38 1.52
C ALA A 45 1.52 17.83 1.34
N ARG A 46 2.47 16.87 1.30
CA ARG A 46 3.89 17.17 1.09
C ARG A 46 4.19 17.81 -0.26
N ARG A 47 3.41 17.47 -1.30
CA ARG A 47 3.60 17.99 -2.67
C ARG A 47 2.72 19.21 -2.99
N GLY A 48 1.83 19.63 -2.09
CA GLY A 48 0.88 20.73 -2.34
C GLY A 48 -0.16 20.41 -3.43
N LEU A 49 -0.41 19.14 -3.73
CA LEU A 49 -1.30 18.68 -4.79
C LEU A 49 -2.61 18.16 -4.20
N LYS A 50 -3.68 18.14 -5.01
CA LYS A 50 -4.91 17.45 -4.60
C LYS A 50 -4.70 15.95 -4.60
N VAL A 51 -5.34 15.24 -3.67
CA VAL A 51 -5.26 13.76 -3.59
C VAL A 51 -5.69 13.13 -4.92
N SER A 52 -6.64 13.75 -5.64
CA SER A 52 -7.12 13.31 -6.95
C SER A 52 -6.05 13.32 -8.05
N SER A 53 -5.07 14.23 -8.01
CA SER A 53 -4.01 14.26 -9.03
C SER A 53 -2.87 13.27 -8.77
N ILE A 54 -2.83 12.63 -7.60
CA ILE A 54 -1.85 11.58 -7.27
C ILE A 54 -2.24 10.23 -7.86
N PHE A 55 -3.54 9.96 -7.95
CA PHE A 55 -4.02 8.76 -8.63
C PHE A 55 -4.11 9.05 -10.13
N GLY A 56 -3.50 8.19 -10.96
CA GLY A 56 -3.74 8.21 -12.41
C GLY A 56 -5.25 8.15 -12.70
N LYS A 57 -5.70 8.83 -13.76
CA LYS A 57 -7.12 9.07 -14.10
C LYS A 57 -8.03 7.83 -14.05
N SER A 58 -7.46 6.63 -14.13
CA SER A 58 -8.15 5.34 -14.19
C SER A 58 -8.99 4.93 -12.97
N LYS A 59 -8.82 5.53 -11.78
CA LYS A 59 -9.62 5.18 -10.58
C LYS A 59 -10.72 6.17 -10.22
N ILE A 60 -10.62 7.41 -10.67
CA ILE A 60 -11.59 8.47 -10.29
C ILE A 60 -12.85 8.37 -11.14
N GLU A 61 -12.72 7.94 -12.40
CA GLU A 61 -13.84 7.74 -13.34
C GLU A 61 -14.77 6.61 -12.86
N LYS A 62 -14.23 5.47 -12.39
CA LYS A 62 -15.02 4.33 -11.91
C LYS A 62 -15.89 4.61 -10.68
N LYS A 63 -15.54 5.62 -9.86
CA LYS A 63 -16.35 6.00 -8.70
C LYS A 63 -17.51 6.93 -9.05
N GLN A 64 -17.45 7.60 -10.21
CA GLN A 64 -18.54 8.46 -10.70
C GLN A 64 -19.57 7.66 -11.50
N GLU A 65 -19.17 6.58 -12.18
CA GLU A 65 -20.11 5.66 -12.86
C GLU A 65 -21.02 4.93 -11.85
N ASN A 66 -20.46 4.29 -10.82
CA ASN A 66 -21.24 3.56 -9.81
C ASN A 66 -22.20 4.41 -8.96
N LYS A 67 -22.19 5.74 -9.08
CA LYS A 67 -23.07 6.64 -8.33
C LYS A 67 -24.22 7.21 -9.17
N LYS A 68 -24.28 6.89 -10.47
CA LYS A 68 -25.36 7.30 -11.38
C LYS A 68 -26.49 6.27 -11.48
N ASP A 69 -26.28 5.05 -10.98
CA ASP A 69 -27.22 3.93 -11.07
C ASP A 69 -27.98 3.63 -9.74
N VAL A 70 -28.13 4.62 -8.86
CA VAL A 70 -29.05 4.58 -7.70
C VAL A 70 -29.91 5.83 -7.69
#